data_AF-A0A117T1X2-F1
#
_entry.id   AF-A0A117T1X2-F1
#
_cell.length_a   1.000
_cell.length_b   1.000
_cell.length_c   1.000
_cell.angle_alpha   90.00
_cell.angle_beta   90.00
_cell.angle_gamma   90.00
#
_symmetry.space_group_name_H-M   'P 1'
#
loop_
_entity.id
_entity.type
_entity.pdbx_description
1 polymer ?
#
loop_
_entity_poly.entity_id
_entity_poly.type
_entity_poly.pdbx_seq_one_letter_code
_entity_poly.pdbx_strand_id
1 'polypeptide(L)' 'MSNKEIEQLNTAMKQTSDKRLYERYLAVRLRLEGHTFEDIGELLSRARQTIRCIFSLSVSLYI' A
#
# COMPACT_ATOMS: atom_id res chain seq x y z
N MET A 1 -5.26 -3.36 -16.54
CA MET A 1 -6.00 -2.35 -15.76
C MET A 1 -5.07 -1.64 -14.75
N SER A 2 -3.91 -1.11 -15.16
CA SER A 2 -2.84 -0.85 -14.18
C SER A 2 -2.52 0.62 -13.87
N ASN A 3 -2.90 1.59 -14.70
CA ASN A 3 -2.47 2.98 -14.49
C ASN A 3 -3.39 3.79 -13.55
N LYS A 4 -4.71 3.62 -13.65
CA LYS A 4 -5.65 4.45 -12.90
C LYS A 4 -5.58 4.24 -11.38
N GLU A 5 -5.43 3.01 -10.92
CA GLU A 5 -5.33 2.69 -9.48
C GLU A 5 -4.03 3.25 -8.89
N ILE A 6 -2.92 3.16 -9.64
CA ILE A 6 -1.63 3.72 -9.24
C ILE A 6 -1.68 5.25 -9.21
N GLU A 7 -2.36 5.89 -10.17
CA GLU A 7 -2.56 7.35 -10.17
C GLU A 7 -3.42 7.82 -8.99
N GLN A 8 -4.50 7.09 -8.67
CA GLN A 8 -5.34 7.37 -7.51
C GLN A 8 -4.57 7.20 -6.20
N LEU A 9 -3.80 6.11 -6.07
CA LEU A 9 -2.89 5.89 -4.94
C LEU A 9 -1.86 7.01 -4.79
N ASN A 10 -1.22 7.42 -5.89
CA ASN A 10 -0.25 8.51 -5.86
C ASN A 10 -0.88 9.85 -5.45
N THR A 11 -2.13 10.09 -5.85
CA THR A 11 -2.88 11.28 -5.43
C THR A 11 -3.21 11.22 -3.94
N ALA A 12 -3.73 10.09 -3.46
CA ALA A 12 -4.02 9.86 -2.05
C ALA A 12 -2.77 9.96 -1.16
N MET A 13 -1.62 9.44 -1.62
CA MET A 13 -0.33 9.57 -0.95
C MET A 13 0.13 11.03 -0.82
N LYS A 14 -0.11 11.86 -1.84
CA LYS A 14 0.22 13.30 -1.80
C LYS A 14 -0.72 14.10 -0.88
N GLN A 15 -1.98 13.70 -0.80
CA GLN A 15 -2.99 14.38 0.01
C GLN A 15 -2.96 13.97 1.49
N THR A 16 -2.46 12.78 1.79
CA THR A 16 -2.44 12.29 3.18
C THR A 16 -1.26 12.89 3.94
N SER A 17 -1.55 13.50 5.09
CA SER A 17 -0.52 13.95 6.05
C SER A 17 -0.25 12.90 7.12
N ASP A 18 -1.05 11.83 7.17
CA ASP A 18 -0.92 10.76 8.14
C ASP A 18 0.12 9.73 7.66
N LYS A 19 1.20 9.60 8.43
CA LYS A 19 2.30 8.68 8.16
C LYS A 19 1.84 7.22 8.05
N ARG A 20 0.87 6.78 8.84
CA ARG A 20 0.33 5.42 8.80
C ARG A 20 -0.47 5.18 7.53
N LEU A 21 -1.27 6.14 7.08
CA LEU A 21 -1.97 6.05 5.80
C LEU A 21 -0.98 6.04 4.62
N TYR A 22 0.07 6.87 4.68
CA TYR A 22 1.12 6.87 3.68
C TYR A 22 1.83 5.50 3.58
N GLU A 23 2.22 4.89 4.71
CA GLU A 23 2.81 3.55 4.76
C GLU A 23 1.87 2.49 4.16
N ARG A 24 0.55 2.61 4.40
CA ARG A 24 -0.45 1.70 3.81
C ARG A 24 -0.56 1.84 2.30
N TYR A 25 -0.66 3.08 1.80
CA TYR A 25 -0.72 3.34 0.37
C TYR A 25 0.56 2.89 -0.34
N LEU A 26 1.72 3.12 0.28
CA LEU A 26 3.00 2.64 -0.24
C LEU A 26 3.04 1.11 -0.32
N ALA A 27 2.54 0.40 0.70
CA ALA A 27 2.46 -1.06 0.69
C ALA A 27 1.58 -1.60 -0.47
N VAL A 28 0.43 -0.95 -0.71
CA VAL A 28 -0.47 -1.32 -1.83
C VAL A 28 0.20 -1.03 -3.17
N ARG A 29 0.85 0.12 -3.33
CA ARG A 29 1.55 0.49 -4.57
C ARG A 29 2.65 -0.51 -4.91
N LEU A 30 3.50 -0.86 -3.94
CA LEU A 30 4.58 -1.84 -4.13
C LEU A 30 4.01 -3.22 -4.51
N ARG A 31 2.86 -3.60 -3.94
CA ARG A 31 2.20 -4.87 -4.29
C ARG A 31 1.68 -4.87 -5.72
N LEU A 32 1.13 -3.74 -6.18
CA LEU A 32 0.68 -3.54 -7.56
C LEU A 32 1.85 -3.47 -8.56
N GLU A 33 3.00 -2.94 -8.14
CA GLU A 33 4.26 -2.95 -8.90
C GLU A 33 4.88 -4.35 -9.01
N GLY A 34 4.40 -5.32 -8.22
CA GLY A 34 4.82 -6.73 -8.28
C GLY A 34 5.75 -7.17 -7.16
N HIS A 35 6.07 -6.31 -6.19
CA HIS A 35 6.89 -6.69 -5.04
C HIS A 35 6.20 -7.74 -4.16
N THR A 36 7.02 -8.60 -3.54
CA THR A 36 6.52 -9.63 -2.63
C THR A 36 6.19 -9.03 -1.25
N PHE A 37 5.36 -9.71 -0.48
CA PHE A 37 5.04 -9.25 0.89
C PHE A 37 6.25 -9.28 1.84
N GLU A 38 7.29 -10.05 1.52
CA GLU A 38 8.55 -10.08 2.26
C GLU A 38 9.36 -8.82 2.00
N ASP A 39 9.58 -8.47 0.72
CA ASP A 39 10.30 -7.25 0.34
C ASP A 39 9.62 -5.99 0.90
N ILE A 40 8.28 -5.94 0.82
CA ILE A 40 7.50 -4.81 1.35
C ILE A 40 7.59 -4.77 2.88
N GLY A 41 7.59 -5.94 3.53
CA GLY A 41 7.76 -6.04 4.98
C GLY A 41 9.12 -5.54 5.45
N GLU A 42 10.18 -5.90 4.71
CA GLU A 42 11.54 -5.44 4.98
C GLU A 42 11.67 -3.92 4.78
N LEU A 43 11.13 -3.38 3.66
CA LEU A 43 11.14 -1.95 3.35
C LEU A 43 10.39 -1.11 4.40
N LEU A 44 9.24 -1.59 4.87
CA LEU A 44 8.41 -0.88 5.85
C LEU A 44 8.77 -1.23 7.30
N SER A 45 9.75 -2.11 7.53
CA SER A 45 10.08 -2.66 8.84
C SER A 45 8.85 -3.23 9.57
N ARG A 46 8.01 -3.97 8.83
CA ARG A 46 6.80 -4.61 9.33
C ARG A 46 6.84 -6.10 9.05
N ALA A 47 6.25 -6.89 9.95
CA ALA A 47 6.03 -8.30 9.69
C ALA A 47 5.16 -8.50 8.44
N ARG A 48 5.47 -9.53 7.65
CA ARG A 48 4.71 -9.95 6.45
C ARG A 48 3.20 -10.02 6.71
N GLN A 49 2.82 -10.50 7.89
CA GLN A 49 1.43 -10.66 8.30
C GLN A 49 0.72 -9.31 8.44
N THR A 50 1.42 -8.29 8.94
CA THR A 50 0.92 -6.91 9.04
C THR A 50 0.69 -6.32 7.65
N ILE A 51 1.61 -6.53 6.70
CA ILE A 51 1.43 -6.08 5.31
C ILE A 51 0.22 -6.77 4.67
N ARG A 52 0.04 -8.07 4.91
CA ARG A 52 -1.13 -8.81 4.41
C ARG A 52 -2.45 -8.26 4.96
N CYS A 53 -2.49 -7.93 6.26
CA CYS A 53 -3.65 -7.30 6.88
C CYS A 53 -3.91 -5.89 6.33
N ILE A 54 -2.85 -5.08 6.14
CA ILE A 54 -2.95 -3.75 5.54
C ILE A 54 -3.55 -3.83 4.14
N PHE A 55 -3.04 -4.74 3.30
CA PHE A 55 -3.55 -4.94 1.95
C PHE A 55 -5.03 -5.35 1.97
N SER A 56 -5.39 -6.29 2.85
CA SER A 56 -6.78 -6.75 3.00
C SER A 56 -7.74 -5.64 3.46
N LEU A 57 -7.29 -4.73 4.34
CA LEU A 57 -8.11 -3.64 4.87
C LEU A 57 -8.20 -2.46 3.89
N SER A 58 -7.13 -2.16 3.15
CA SER A 58 -7.10 -1.08 2.17
C SER A 58 -7.99 -1.36 0.96
N VAL A 59 -8.08 -2.61 0.51
CA VAL A 59 -9.02 -3.01 -0.56
C VAL A 59 -10.48 -2.86 -0.12
N SER A 60 -10.78 -3.11 1.16
CA SER A 60 -12.12 -2.95 1.72
C SER A 60 -12.53 -1.51 1.99
N LEU A 61 -11.60 -0.55 1.94
CA LEU A 61 -11.87 0.88 2.15
C LEU A 61 -12.03 1.66 0.83
N TYR A 62 -11.68 1.03 -0.29
CA TYR A 62 -11.71 1.61 -1.64
C TYR A 62 -12.78 0.98 -2.56
N ILE A 63 -13.49 -0.06 -2.09
CA ILE A 63 -14.71 -0.63 -2.68
C ILE A 63 -15.90 -0.15 -1.84
#